data_AF-A0A0S2SW22-F1
#
_entry.id   AF-A0A0S2SW22-F1
#
_cell.length_a   1.000
_cell.length_b   1.000
_cell.length_c   1.000
_cell.angle_alpha   90.00
_cell.angle_beta   90.00
_cell.angle_gamma   90.00
#
_symmetry.space_group_name_H-M   'P 1'
#
loop_
_entity.id
_entity.type
_entity.pdbx_description
1 polymer ?
#
loop_
_entity_poly.entity_id
_entity_poly.type
_entity_poly.pdbx_seq_one_letter_code
_entity_poly.pdbx_strand_id
1 'polypeptide(L)'
;MAAVGSGGYARNDAGEKLPSVMAGVPARRGQSSPPPAPPICLRRRTRLSTASEETVQNRVSLEKVLGITAQNSSGLTCDPGTGHVAYLAGCVVVILDPKENKQQHIFNTARKSLSALAFSPDGKYIVTGEVSRDRD
;
A
#
# COMPACT_ATOMS: atom_id res chain seq x y z
N MET A 1 26.78 27.34 20.74
CA MET A 1 26.26 28.34 19.80
C MET A 1 25.63 27.60 18.63
N ALA A 2 24.30 27.55 18.57
CA ALA A 2 23.55 26.91 17.49
C ALA A 2 23.23 27.98 16.43
N ALA A 3 23.61 27.73 15.18
CA ALA A 3 23.24 28.56 14.04
C ALA A 3 21.99 27.97 13.38
N VAL A 4 20.90 28.75 13.37
CA VAL A 4 19.64 28.43 12.71
C VAL A 4 19.75 28.89 11.26
N GLY A 5 19.83 27.94 10.33
CA GLY A 5 19.80 28.21 8.89
C GLY A 5 18.35 28.32 8.40
N SER A 6 17.91 29.54 8.11
CA SER A 6 16.63 29.85 7.45
C SER A 6 16.68 29.50 5.96
N GLY A 7 16.12 28.37 5.56
CA GLY A 7 15.93 27.97 4.15
C GLY A 7 14.53 28.32 3.66
N GLY A 8 14.42 29.34 2.81
CA GLY A 8 13.17 29.79 2.20
C GLY A 8 12.69 28.87 1.07
N TYR A 9 11.41 28.52 1.10
CA TYR A 9 10.72 27.89 -0.03
C TYR A 9 10.25 28.98 -1.00
N ALA A 10 10.91 29.10 -2.14
CA ALA A 10 10.51 30.00 -3.23
C ALA A 10 9.30 29.40 -3.97
N ARG A 11 8.17 30.11 -3.94
CA ARG A 11 7.01 29.89 -4.81
C ARG A 11 7.25 30.61 -6.13
N ASN A 12 7.12 29.90 -7.25
CA ASN A 12 7.10 30.52 -8.57
C ASN A 12 5.66 30.41 -9.13
N ASP A 13 4.95 31.53 -9.08
CA ASP A 13 3.74 31.79 -9.86
C ASP A 13 4.17 32.35 -11.21
N ALA A 14 3.91 31.62 -12.29
CA ALA A 14 4.03 32.10 -13.65
C ALA A 14 2.77 31.68 -14.42
N GLY A 15 1.87 32.65 -14.62
CA GLY A 15 0.73 32.51 -15.50
C GLY A 15 1.12 32.87 -16.93
N GLU A 16 0.85 31.96 -17.87
CA GLU A 16 0.78 32.26 -19.30
C GLU A 16 -0.41 31.53 -19.94
N LYS A 17 -1.07 32.21 -20.89
CA LYS A 17 -2.42 31.95 -21.40
C LYS A 17 -2.37 31.57 -22.90
N LEU A 18 -2.93 30.38 -23.24
CA LEU A 18 -3.58 29.93 -24.50
C LEU A 18 -2.71 29.75 -25.78
N PRO A 19 -3.00 28.77 -26.70
CA PRO A 19 -4.32 28.55 -27.30
C PRO A 19 -4.83 27.10 -27.47
N SER A 20 -6.14 27.03 -27.76
CA SER A 20 -6.95 25.86 -28.09
C SER A 20 -6.51 25.19 -29.40
N VAL A 21 -6.28 23.88 -29.35
CA VAL A 21 -6.15 23.00 -30.53
C VAL A 21 -7.22 21.92 -30.42
N MET A 22 -8.18 21.97 -31.33
CA MET A 22 -9.07 20.84 -31.62
C MET A 22 -8.32 19.83 -32.49
N ALA A 23 -8.22 18.58 -32.04
CA ALA A 23 -7.78 17.46 -32.86
C ALA A 23 -8.57 16.19 -32.49
N GLY A 24 -9.12 15.54 -33.52
CA GLY A 24 -10.26 14.63 -33.45
C GLY A 24 -10.02 13.25 -32.84
N VAL A 25 -11.15 12.63 -32.50
CA VAL A 25 -11.31 11.25 -32.00
C VAL A 25 -11.23 10.26 -33.16
N PRO A 26 -10.30 9.27 -33.17
CA PRO A 26 -10.40 8.13 -34.08
C PRO A 26 -11.29 7.03 -33.50
N ALA A 27 -12.16 6.48 -34.35
CA ALA A 27 -13.10 5.41 -34.03
C ALA A 27 -12.41 4.06 -33.74
N ARG A 28 -12.89 3.37 -32.70
CA ARG A 28 -12.53 1.99 -32.31
C ARG A 28 -12.98 0.99 -33.39
N ARG A 29 -12.04 0.31 -34.04
CA ARG A 29 -12.31 -0.87 -34.89
C ARG A 29 -11.89 -2.16 -34.19
N GLY A 30 -12.88 -3.04 -34.02
CA GLY A 30 -12.81 -4.50 -34.12
C GLY A 30 -11.76 -5.28 -33.32
N GLN A 31 -12.21 -6.06 -32.34
CA GLN A 31 -11.60 -7.34 -31.97
C GLN A 31 -12.65 -8.29 -31.40
N SER A 32 -12.79 -9.44 -32.05
CA SER A 32 -13.68 -10.57 -31.74
C SER A 32 -13.11 -11.46 -30.63
N SER A 33 -13.99 -12.02 -29.80
CA SER A 33 -13.65 -12.90 -28.66
C SER A 33 -13.20 -14.31 -29.06
N PRO A 34 -12.24 -14.94 -28.35
CA PRO A 34 -11.90 -16.36 -28.53
C PRO A 34 -12.90 -17.30 -27.82
N PRO A 35 -13.06 -18.56 -28.30
CA PRO A 35 -14.04 -19.52 -27.78
C PRO A 35 -13.58 -20.24 -26.48
N PRO A 36 -14.52 -20.82 -25.70
CA PRO A 36 -14.23 -21.53 -24.46
C PRO A 36 -13.76 -22.99 -24.68
N ALA A 37 -12.88 -23.48 -23.80
CA ALA A 37 -12.27 -24.82 -23.81
C ALA A 37 -13.08 -25.85 -22.95
N PRO A 38 -12.83 -27.17 -23.09
CA PRO A 38 -13.79 -28.28 -22.81
C PRO A 38 -13.92 -28.71 -21.33
N PRO A 39 -14.90 -29.56 -20.96
CA PRO A 39 -15.23 -29.85 -19.56
C PRO A 39 -14.22 -30.79 -18.88
N ILE A 40 -14.00 -30.55 -17.60
CA ILE A 40 -13.05 -31.25 -16.72
C ILE A 40 -13.57 -32.65 -16.36
N CYS A 41 -12.80 -33.69 -16.67
CA CYS A 41 -13.06 -35.06 -16.25
C CYS A 41 -12.85 -35.23 -14.72
N LEU A 42 -13.90 -35.67 -14.03
CA LEU A 42 -13.94 -35.95 -12.60
C LEU A 42 -13.10 -37.19 -12.27
N ARG A 43 -11.90 -37.02 -11.67
CA ARG A 43 -11.12 -38.14 -11.13
C ARG A 43 -11.04 -38.06 -9.61
N ARG A 44 -11.88 -38.89 -8.98
CA ARG A 44 -11.99 -39.15 -7.55
C ARG A 44 -10.65 -39.56 -6.95
N ARG A 45 -10.16 -38.82 -5.94
CA ARG A 45 -9.08 -39.30 -5.05
C ARG A 45 -9.53 -39.15 -3.60
N THR A 46 -9.77 -40.29 -2.98
CA THR A 46 -10.05 -40.46 -1.55
C THR A 46 -8.76 -40.36 -0.74
N ARG A 47 -8.72 -39.50 0.27
CA ARG A 47 -8.42 -39.83 1.68
C ARG A 47 -8.51 -38.57 2.55
N LEU A 48 -9.28 -38.69 3.63
CA LEU A 48 -9.47 -37.69 4.68
C LEU A 48 -8.18 -37.50 5.50
N SER A 49 -7.84 -36.24 5.78
CA SER A 49 -7.07 -35.86 6.96
C SER A 49 -7.62 -34.55 7.52
N THR A 50 -8.34 -34.68 8.63
CA THR A 50 -8.54 -33.71 9.73
C THR A 50 -8.64 -32.22 9.36
N ALA A 51 -9.88 -31.73 9.38
CA ALA A 51 -10.23 -30.33 9.32
C ALA A 51 -9.67 -29.53 10.51
N SER A 52 -9.05 -28.40 10.21
CA SER A 52 -9.33 -27.15 10.91
C SER A 52 -9.67 -26.12 9.83
N GLU A 53 -10.71 -25.34 10.08
CA GLU A 53 -11.27 -24.27 9.23
C GLU A 53 -10.22 -23.20 8.85
N GLU A 54 -9.31 -23.52 7.94
CA GLU A 54 -8.29 -22.61 7.40
C GLU A 54 -8.34 -22.62 5.86
N THR A 55 -9.48 -22.96 5.28
CA THR A 55 -9.54 -23.41 3.88
C THR A 55 -10.06 -22.40 2.87
N VAL A 56 -10.40 -21.15 3.25
CA VAL A 56 -10.90 -20.17 2.26
C VAL A 56 -10.43 -18.71 2.47
N GLN A 57 -9.86 -18.33 3.61
CA GLN A 57 -9.59 -16.90 3.87
C GLN A 57 -8.40 -16.32 3.09
N ASN A 58 -7.61 -17.16 2.41
CA ASN A 58 -6.38 -16.73 1.74
C ASN A 58 -6.36 -17.12 0.25
N ARG A 59 -7.30 -16.61 -0.54
CA ARG A 59 -7.24 -16.73 -2.01
C ARG A 59 -6.53 -15.56 -2.69
N VAL A 60 -6.25 -14.49 -1.95
CA VAL A 60 -5.61 -13.28 -2.46
C VAL A 60 -4.70 -12.72 -1.37
N SER A 61 -3.41 -12.60 -1.67
CA SER A 61 -2.40 -12.00 -0.81
C SER A 61 -1.95 -10.66 -1.37
N LEU A 62 -1.65 -9.70 -0.49
CA LEU A 62 -1.02 -8.44 -0.88
C LEU A 62 0.42 -8.74 -1.34
N GLU A 63 0.71 -8.50 -2.61
CA GLU A 63 2.07 -8.68 -3.14
C GLU A 63 2.92 -7.42 -2.91
N LYS A 64 2.39 -6.26 -3.28
CA LYS A 64 3.12 -4.99 -3.23
C LYS A 64 2.18 -3.81 -3.01
N VAL A 65 2.65 -2.87 -2.20
CA VAL A 65 2.02 -1.56 -2.01
C VAL A 65 2.83 -0.52 -2.77
N LEU A 66 2.15 0.21 -3.65
CA LEU A 66 2.77 1.24 -4.50
C LEU A 66 2.49 2.68 -4.01
N GLY A 67 1.60 2.84 -3.04
CA GLY A 67 1.15 4.15 -2.56
C GLY A 67 1.22 4.29 -1.04
N ILE A 68 1.11 5.53 -0.58
CA ILE A 68 1.16 5.93 0.83
C ILE A 68 -0.15 6.69 1.13
N THR A 69 -0.74 6.48 2.30
CA THR A 69 -1.93 7.22 2.74
C THR A 69 -1.65 8.19 3.89
N ALA A 70 -0.42 8.24 4.38
CA ALA A 70 0.00 9.18 5.41
C ALA A 70 -0.30 10.62 4.99
N GLN A 71 -0.99 11.36 5.88
CA GLN A 71 -1.35 12.76 5.64
C GLN A 71 -0.34 13.74 6.24
N ASN A 72 0.60 13.24 7.03
CA ASN A 72 1.61 14.01 7.74
C ASN A 72 2.86 13.13 7.97
N SER A 73 3.89 13.73 8.56
CA SER A 73 5.16 13.04 8.86
C SER A 73 5.04 11.93 9.91
N SER A 74 3.95 11.86 10.68
CA SER A 74 3.72 10.78 11.65
C SER A 74 3.32 9.46 10.98
N GLY A 75 2.97 9.49 9.69
CA GLY A 75 2.60 8.30 8.91
C GLY A 75 3.77 7.64 8.16
N LEU A 76 5.01 8.04 8.44
CA LEU A 76 6.23 7.38 7.96
C LEU A 76 7.37 7.49 9.00
N THR A 77 8.20 6.46 9.11
CA THR A 77 9.43 6.50 9.93
C THR A 77 10.48 5.55 9.37
N CYS A 78 11.75 5.74 9.75
CA CYS A 78 12.82 4.82 9.44
C CYS A 78 13.42 4.21 10.72
N ASP A 79 13.89 2.97 10.63
CA ASP A 79 14.74 2.38 11.65
C ASP A 79 16.19 2.82 11.41
N PRO A 80 16.83 3.54 12.35
CA PRO A 80 18.22 3.99 12.19
C PRO A 80 19.23 2.83 12.16
N GLY A 81 18.91 1.66 12.73
CA GLY A 81 19.83 0.52 12.78
C GLY A 81 19.95 -0.20 11.44
N THR A 82 18.81 -0.53 10.84
CA THR A 82 18.76 -1.31 9.59
C THR A 82 18.59 -0.44 8.34
N GLY A 83 17.99 0.74 8.47
CA GLY A 83 17.52 1.57 7.36
C GLY A 83 16.19 1.12 6.76
N HIS A 84 15.45 0.22 7.40
CA HIS A 84 14.09 -0.10 6.98
C HIS A 84 13.20 1.13 7.08
N VAL A 85 12.31 1.31 6.11
CA VAL A 85 11.34 2.40 6.07
C VAL A 85 9.97 1.82 6.32
N ALA A 86 9.28 2.28 7.36
CA ALA A 86 7.90 1.94 7.61
C ALA A 86 6.98 3.09 7.23
N TYR A 87 5.86 2.79 6.57
CA TYR A 87 4.86 3.78 6.17
C TYR A 87 3.44 3.21 6.20
N LEU A 88 2.46 4.10 6.33
CA LEU A 88 1.05 3.74 6.35
C LEU A 88 0.45 3.66 4.93
N ALA A 89 -0.31 2.60 4.69
CA ALA A 89 -1.18 2.42 3.54
C ALA A 89 -2.56 1.92 4.00
N GLY A 90 -3.42 2.85 4.40
CA GLY A 90 -4.75 2.60 4.96
C GLY A 90 -4.66 1.96 6.36
N CYS A 91 -5.11 0.71 6.45
CA CYS A 91 -5.04 -0.11 7.67
C CYS A 91 -3.82 -1.04 7.69
N VAL A 92 -2.90 -0.89 6.75
CA VAL A 92 -1.69 -1.71 6.62
C VAL A 92 -0.47 -0.86 6.94
N VAL A 93 0.45 -1.40 7.74
CA VAL A 93 1.81 -0.88 7.87
C VAL A 93 2.69 -1.63 6.88
N VAL A 94 3.38 -0.89 6.02
CA VAL A 94 4.35 -1.46 5.08
C VAL A 94 5.74 -1.19 5.62
N ILE A 95 6.55 -2.23 5.77
CA ILE A 95 7.96 -2.15 6.09
C ILE A 95 8.74 -2.47 4.82
N LEU A 96 9.44 -1.48 4.28
CA LEU A 96 10.24 -1.57 3.08
C LEU A 96 11.72 -1.68 3.46
N ASP A 97 12.39 -2.70 2.93
CA ASP A 97 13.84 -2.72 2.80
C ASP A 97 14.21 -1.98 1.50
N PRO A 98 14.77 -0.76 1.57
CA PRO A 98 15.10 0.01 0.37
C PRO A 98 16.30 -0.58 -0.40
N LYS A 99 17.15 -1.40 0.24
CA LYS A 99 18.31 -2.01 -0.42
C LYS A 99 17.88 -3.19 -1.29
N GLU A 100 17.01 -4.03 -0.74
CA GLU A 100 16.50 -5.23 -1.42
C GLU A 100 15.18 -5.00 -2.17
N ASN A 101 14.55 -3.83 -1.99
CA ASN A 101 13.21 -3.49 -2.48
C ASN A 101 12.13 -4.52 -2.07
N LYS A 102 12.28 -5.11 -0.88
CA LYS A 102 11.36 -6.09 -0.31
C LYS A 102 10.39 -5.42 0.64
N GLN A 103 9.12 -5.83 0.60
CA GLN A 103 8.08 -5.30 1.47
C GLN A 103 7.55 -6.38 2.40
N GLN A 104 7.37 -6.01 3.66
CA GLN A 104 6.62 -6.78 4.64
C GLN A 104 5.37 -5.99 5.03
N HIS A 105 4.27 -6.69 5.32
CA HIS A 105 2.97 -6.07 5.58
C HIS A 105 2.44 -6.52 6.94
N ILE A 106 2.10 -5.55 7.78
CA ILE A 106 1.40 -5.79 9.05
C ILE A 106 -0.02 -5.28 8.89
N PHE A 107 -0.99 -6.19 8.99
CA PHE A 107 -2.41 -5.88 8.84
C PHE A 107 -3.02 -5.54 10.20
N ASN A 108 -3.65 -4.36 10.31
CA ASN A 108 -4.47 -4.06 11.47
C ASN A 108 -5.73 -4.94 11.49
N THR A 109 -5.85 -5.80 12.50
CA THR A 109 -7.01 -6.69 12.66
C THR A 109 -8.32 -5.92 12.79
N ALA A 110 -8.30 -4.72 13.38
CA ALA A 110 -9.48 -3.87 13.53
C ALA A 110 -9.97 -3.25 12.20
N ARG A 111 -9.18 -3.37 11.11
CA ARG A 111 -9.49 -2.86 9.76
C ARG A 111 -9.83 -1.36 9.73
N LYS A 112 -9.42 -0.61 10.74
CA LYS A 112 -9.53 0.85 10.80
C LYS A 112 -8.24 1.48 10.31
N SER A 113 -8.37 2.72 9.83
CA SER A 113 -7.24 3.47 9.31
C SER A 113 -6.27 3.81 10.43
N LEU A 114 -5.00 3.55 10.16
CA LEU A 114 -3.94 4.01 11.03
C LEU A 114 -3.67 5.50 10.75
N SER A 115 -3.16 6.19 11.76
CA SER A 115 -2.93 7.64 11.76
C SER A 115 -1.51 8.03 12.14
N ALA A 116 -0.82 7.19 12.92
CA ALA A 116 0.57 7.39 13.32
C ALA A 116 1.31 6.06 13.39
N LEU A 117 2.63 6.09 13.18
CA LEU A 117 3.52 4.98 13.51
C LEU A 117 4.85 5.46 14.10
N ALA A 118 5.52 4.58 14.83
CA ALA A 118 6.88 4.80 15.31
C ALA A 118 7.63 3.48 15.46
N PHE A 119 8.93 3.49 15.14
CA PHE A 119 9.84 2.42 15.53
C PHE A 119 10.27 2.60 16.99
N SER A 120 10.41 1.49 17.68
CA SER A 120 11.20 1.44 18.91
C SER A 120 12.68 1.78 18.61
N PRO A 121 13.41 2.38 19.56
CA PRO A 121 14.82 2.72 19.36
C PRO A 121 15.73 1.53 19.06
N ASP A 122 15.35 0.32 19.46
CA ASP A 122 16.08 -0.92 19.18
C ASP A 122 15.60 -1.64 17.91
N GLY A 123 14.63 -1.07 17.19
CA GLY A 123 14.10 -1.58 15.92
C GLY A 123 13.25 -2.85 16.04
N LYS A 124 13.01 -3.36 17.25
CA LYS A 124 12.31 -4.66 17.45
C LYS A 124 10.80 -4.55 17.39
N TYR A 125 10.27 -3.40 17.79
CA TYR A 125 8.84 -3.12 17.86
C TYR A 125 8.46 -1.94 16.99
N ILE A 126 7.23 -1.99 16.48
CA ILE A 126 6.54 -0.87 15.85
C ILE A 126 5.29 -0.59 16.66
N VAL A 127 5.07 0.66 17.01
CA VAL A 127 3.83 1.14 17.62
C VAL A 127 3.00 1.82 16.53
N THR A 128 1.70 1.55 16.52
CA THR A 128 0.72 2.17 15.61
C THR A 128 -0.34 2.93 16.41
N GLY A 129 -0.77 4.08 15.88
CA GLY A 129 -1.86 4.88 16.44
C GLY A 129 -3.07 4.86 15.52
N GLU A 130 -4.24 4.62 16.09
CA GLU A 130 -5.54 4.60 15.39
C GLU A 130 -6.46 5.68 15.96
N VAL A 131 -7.20 6.37 15.09
CA VAL A 131 -8.28 7.26 15.53
C VAL A 131 -9.59 6.50 15.50
N SER A 132 -10.10 6.16 16.69
CA SER A 132 -11.47 5.65 16.83
C SER A 132 -12.43 6.82 16.85
N ARG A 133 -13.39 6.84 15.92
CA ARG A 133 -14.61 7.62 16.10
C ARG A 133 -15.61 6.72 16.79
N ASP A 134 -16.04 7.11 17.98
CA ASP A 134 -17.19 6.51 18.61
C ASP A 134 -18.42 6.78 17.73
N ARG A 135 -19.19 5.74 17.45
CA ARG A 135 -20.51 5.88 16.84
C ARG A 135 -21.49 5.96 17.99
N ASP A 136 -22.05 7.14 18.22
CA ASP A 136 -23.19 7.36 19.10
C ASP A 136 -24.42 6.55 18.64
#